data_AF-A0A349NIT1-F1
#
_entry.id   AF-A0A349NIT1-F1
#
_cell.length_a   1.000
_cell.length_b   1.000
_cell.length_c   1.000
_cell.angle_alpha   90.00
_cell.angle_beta   90.00
_cell.angle_gamma   90.00
#
_symmetry.space_group_name_H-M   'P 1'
#
loop_
_entity.id
_entity.type
_entity.pdbx_description
1 polymer ?
#
loop_
_entity_poly.entity_id
_entity_poly.type
_entity_poly.pdbx_seq_one_letter_code
_entity_poly.pdbx_strand_id
1 'polypeptide(L)'
;MKMIKHIISLIVLTGCMVSCTDNSIDNLHGAYSDIVRYTYTSALAKPTTKLKKGIKQLNITLSDASGNDAVFKFGSKEWTLASGTYTAVSTIVSNLDFGGTIGGKAISSGSIDVNAIDSTYYFNGLLTLSDNSKVVINYKGKLSFKEGIDDPEASGYTFAVVTGSVTLFDGTTHTSTIVDGVTQYAFTIKDESGKPIALINTINNPDLTTNSLIGTYTVSSSAASAQTAGAGYCYPTYNIAGGTCYTDDSGIVQYITAGTITISTTTDSDGKTLYTFSGSNLSTISATGTTVTGNSFKITYATIE
;
A
#
# COMPACT_ATOMS: atom_id res chain seq x y z
N MET A 1 -18.14 -61.26 -82.89
CA MET A 1 -19.48 -61.79 -83.20
C MET A 1 -20.15 -62.21 -81.88
N LYS A 2 -21.35 -61.70 -81.56
CA LYS A 2 -22.28 -62.05 -80.45
C LYS A 2 -21.67 -62.18 -79.01
N MET A 3 -22.06 -61.31 -78.06
CA MET A 3 -23.18 -61.45 -77.08
C MET A 3 -22.97 -62.59 -76.05
N ILE A 4 -23.46 -62.57 -74.81
CA ILE A 4 -24.44 -61.76 -74.04
C ILE A 4 -23.88 -61.66 -72.57
N LYS A 5 -24.41 -61.09 -71.45
CA LYS A 5 -25.67 -60.58 -70.82
C LYS A 5 -25.21 -59.59 -69.71
N HIS A 6 -25.96 -58.71 -69.05
CA HIS A 6 -27.22 -57.96 -69.25
C HIS A 6 -27.33 -56.90 -68.11
N ILE A 7 -28.30 -55.97 -68.18
CA ILE A 7 -28.77 -55.17 -67.02
C ILE A 7 -30.15 -55.71 -66.62
N ILE A 8 -30.48 -55.73 -65.31
CA ILE A 8 -31.84 -55.99 -64.81
C ILE A 8 -32.23 -54.87 -63.85
N SER A 9 -33.38 -54.26 -64.10
CA SER A 9 -34.04 -53.27 -63.24
C SER A 9 -35.49 -53.69 -63.06
N LEU A 10 -35.98 -53.70 -61.81
CA LEU A 10 -37.34 -54.10 -61.39
C LEU A 10 -37.57 -53.41 -60.01
N ILE A 11 -38.60 -52.57 -59.82
CA ILE A 11 -39.96 -52.92 -59.32
C ILE A 11 -39.96 -53.15 -57.78
N VAL A 12 -40.83 -52.53 -56.93
CA VAL A 12 -42.00 -51.65 -57.20
C VAL A 12 -42.47 -50.80 -56.00
N LEU A 13 -43.25 -49.75 -56.32
CA LEU A 13 -44.38 -49.12 -55.59
C LEU A 13 -44.57 -49.28 -54.05
N THR A 14 -44.63 -48.12 -53.38
CA THR A 14 -45.60 -47.70 -52.33
C THR A 14 -46.05 -48.64 -51.21
N GLY A 15 -45.84 -48.20 -49.97
CA GLY A 15 -46.67 -48.55 -48.80
C GLY A 15 -46.67 -47.39 -47.80
N CYS A 16 -47.84 -46.79 -47.52
CA CYS A 16 -47.93 -45.66 -46.59
C CYS A 16 -47.91 -46.13 -45.13
N MET A 17 -47.22 -45.40 -44.25
CA MET A 17 -47.71 -45.07 -42.90
C MET A 17 -46.99 -43.80 -42.39
N VAL A 18 -47.72 -42.96 -41.66
CA VAL A 18 -47.18 -41.73 -41.07
C VAL A 18 -46.64 -42.05 -39.68
N SER A 19 -45.32 -42.21 -39.57
CA SER A 19 -44.61 -42.04 -38.31
C SER A 19 -44.18 -40.58 -38.18
N CYS A 20 -44.36 -39.98 -37.01
CA CYS A 20 -43.75 -38.69 -36.71
C CYS A 20 -42.23 -38.85 -36.80
N THR A 21 -41.60 -38.22 -37.79
CA THR A 21 -40.20 -37.80 -37.62
C THR A 21 -40.25 -36.64 -36.65
N ASP A 22 -39.73 -36.83 -35.44
CA ASP A 22 -39.56 -35.72 -34.50
C ASP A 22 -38.78 -34.60 -35.19
N ASN A 23 -39.36 -33.40 -35.25
CA ASN A 23 -38.58 -32.19 -35.43
C ASN A 23 -37.79 -31.99 -34.13
N SER A 24 -36.70 -32.74 -33.98
CA SER A 24 -35.67 -32.48 -32.98
C SER A 24 -35.30 -31.00 -33.08
N ILE A 25 -35.40 -30.29 -31.95
CA ILE A 25 -35.27 -28.83 -31.90
C ILE A 25 -33.79 -28.42 -31.94
N ASP A 26 -33.08 -28.86 -32.98
CA ASP A 26 -31.65 -28.59 -33.20
C ASP A 26 -31.44 -27.16 -33.68
N ASN A 27 -31.52 -26.24 -32.72
CA ASN A 27 -31.05 -24.87 -32.89
C ASN A 27 -30.50 -24.30 -31.56
N LEU A 28 -29.99 -25.19 -30.68
CA LEU A 28 -29.31 -24.81 -29.43
C LEU A 28 -27.78 -24.72 -29.57
N HIS A 29 -27.23 -25.05 -30.74
CA HIS A 29 -25.82 -24.89 -31.05
C HIS A 29 -25.47 -23.43 -31.36
N GLY A 30 -25.50 -22.58 -30.32
CA GLY A 30 -25.18 -21.15 -30.33
C GLY A 30 -23.70 -20.85 -30.61
N ALA A 31 -23.22 -21.23 -31.80
CA ALA A 31 -21.85 -21.01 -32.25
C ALA A 31 -21.63 -19.55 -32.66
N TYR A 32 -21.36 -18.68 -31.68
CA TYR A 32 -20.88 -17.32 -31.93
C TYR A 32 -19.53 -17.37 -32.67
N SER A 33 -19.58 -17.23 -34.00
CA SER A 33 -18.45 -17.13 -34.93
C SER A 33 -17.56 -15.92 -34.65
N ASP A 34 -18.18 -14.84 -34.21
CA ASP A 34 -17.57 -13.50 -34.14
C ASP A 34 -16.80 -13.26 -32.83
N ILE A 35 -16.60 -14.33 -32.03
CA ILE A 35 -15.91 -14.31 -30.74
C ILE A 35 -14.70 -15.24 -30.80
N VAL A 36 -13.51 -14.64 -30.90
CA VAL A 36 -12.24 -15.38 -30.83
C VAL A 36 -12.03 -15.90 -29.42
N ARG A 37 -11.47 -17.10 -29.27
CA ARG A 37 -11.28 -17.76 -27.96
C ARG A 37 -9.81 -18.07 -27.76
N TYR A 38 -9.21 -17.49 -26.73
CA TYR A 38 -7.84 -17.77 -26.31
C TYR A 38 -7.84 -18.62 -25.03
N THR A 39 -6.96 -19.62 -25.00
CA THR A 39 -6.74 -20.48 -23.83
C THR A 39 -5.25 -20.50 -23.53
N TYR A 40 -4.82 -19.58 -22.67
CA TYR A 40 -3.42 -19.42 -22.31
C TYR A 40 -2.98 -20.55 -21.37
N THR A 41 -1.81 -21.13 -21.67
CA THR A 41 -1.25 -22.28 -20.94
C THR A 41 -0.04 -21.91 -20.08
N SER A 42 0.52 -20.71 -20.28
CA SER A 42 1.67 -20.20 -19.55
C SER A 42 1.44 -18.76 -19.09
N ALA A 43 2.12 -18.37 -18.02
CA ALA A 43 2.07 -17.01 -17.51
C ALA A 43 3.40 -16.60 -16.85
N LEU A 44 3.69 -15.30 -16.90
CA LEU A 44 4.81 -14.66 -16.23
C LEU A 44 4.31 -13.41 -15.51
N ALA A 45 4.41 -13.41 -14.18
CA ALA A 45 4.34 -12.17 -13.41
C ALA A 45 5.62 -11.35 -13.64
N LYS A 46 5.45 -10.09 -14.04
CA LYS A 46 6.51 -9.09 -14.19
C LYS A 46 6.56 -8.21 -12.93
N PRO A 47 7.65 -7.47 -12.67
CA PRO A 47 7.77 -6.65 -11.46
C PRO A 47 6.57 -5.74 -11.22
N THR A 48 6.01 -5.77 -10.01
CA THR A 48 4.90 -4.93 -9.57
C THR A 48 5.29 -3.46 -9.60
N THR A 49 4.41 -2.60 -10.12
CA THR A 49 4.59 -1.15 -10.09
C THR A 49 3.72 -0.56 -8.99
N LYS A 50 4.30 0.08 -7.97
CA LYS A 50 3.52 0.89 -7.02
C LYS A 50 2.86 2.06 -7.75
N LEU A 51 1.58 2.27 -7.49
CA LEU A 51 0.83 3.47 -7.89
C LEU A 51 0.59 4.33 -6.64
N LYS A 52 -0.37 5.26 -6.69
CA LYS A 52 -0.83 6.02 -5.52
C LYS A 52 -1.95 5.24 -4.79
N LYS A 53 -2.35 5.72 -3.61
CA LYS A 53 -3.49 5.22 -2.81
C LYS A 53 -3.40 3.74 -2.40
N GLY A 54 -2.17 3.25 -2.18
CA GLY A 54 -1.86 1.87 -1.81
C GLY A 54 -1.99 0.86 -2.96
N ILE A 55 -2.43 1.31 -4.14
CA ILE A 55 -2.71 0.45 -5.30
C ILE A 55 -1.40 0.01 -5.96
N LYS A 56 -1.34 -1.27 -6.29
CA LYS A 56 -0.21 -1.97 -6.86
C LYS A 56 -0.62 -2.50 -8.24
N GLN A 57 0.08 -2.07 -9.29
CA GLN A 57 -0.13 -2.59 -10.64
C GLN A 57 0.63 -3.92 -10.80
N LEU A 58 -0.10 -5.02 -10.74
CA LEU A 58 0.41 -6.36 -11.00
C LEU A 58 0.49 -6.57 -12.51
N ASN A 59 1.71 -6.61 -13.02
CA ASN A 59 2.00 -6.76 -14.44
C ASN A 59 2.08 -8.26 -14.79
N ILE A 60 1.28 -8.73 -15.74
CA ILE A 60 1.22 -10.15 -16.12
C ILE A 60 1.34 -10.28 -17.64
N THR A 61 2.03 -11.32 -18.11
CA THR A 61 1.99 -11.73 -19.52
C THR A 61 1.58 -13.19 -19.58
N LEU A 62 0.61 -13.49 -20.44
CA LEU A 62 0.13 -14.84 -20.73
C LEU A 62 0.47 -15.19 -22.17
N SER A 63 0.84 -16.45 -22.41
CA SER A 63 1.14 -16.96 -23.75
C SER A 63 0.50 -18.33 -23.95
N ASP A 64 -0.01 -18.59 -25.14
CA ASP A 64 -0.52 -19.90 -25.57
C ASP A 64 0.48 -20.68 -26.43
N ALA A 65 0.16 -21.94 -26.73
CA ALA A 65 1.02 -22.83 -27.53
C ALA A 65 1.11 -22.45 -29.03
N SER A 66 0.34 -21.46 -29.48
CA SER A 66 0.39 -20.90 -30.84
C SER A 66 1.17 -19.58 -30.92
N GLY A 67 1.69 -19.09 -29.79
CA GLY A 67 2.44 -17.84 -29.72
C GLY A 67 1.56 -16.59 -29.67
N ASN A 68 0.27 -16.71 -29.30
CA ASN A 68 -0.55 -15.53 -29.01
C ASN A 68 -0.25 -15.03 -27.60
N ASP A 69 0.15 -13.77 -27.48
CA ASP A 69 0.41 -13.10 -26.21
C ASP A 69 -0.74 -12.20 -25.77
N ALA A 70 -0.99 -12.18 -24.45
CA ALA A 70 -1.73 -11.14 -23.76
C ALA A 70 -0.85 -10.48 -22.68
N VAL A 71 -0.85 -9.15 -22.61
CA VAL A 71 -0.15 -8.38 -21.58
C VAL A 71 -1.19 -7.64 -20.75
N PHE A 72 -1.44 -8.15 -19.54
CA PHE A 72 -2.40 -7.58 -18.59
C PHE A 72 -1.71 -6.76 -17.50
N LYS A 73 -2.46 -5.80 -16.97
CA LYS A 73 -2.15 -4.98 -15.80
C LYS A 73 -3.38 -5.05 -14.90
N PHE A 74 -3.21 -5.45 -13.65
CA PHE A 74 -4.30 -5.52 -12.67
C PHE A 74 -3.99 -4.58 -11.49
N GLY A 75 -4.98 -3.81 -11.04
CA GLY A 75 -4.90 -3.00 -9.82
C GLY A 75 -5.31 -3.82 -8.60
N SER A 76 -4.37 -4.03 -7.68
CA SER A 76 -4.59 -4.72 -6.41
C SER A 76 -4.23 -3.81 -5.24
N LYS A 77 -4.90 -3.95 -4.09
CA LYS A 77 -4.38 -3.46 -2.80
C LYS A 77 -3.25 -4.34 -2.28
N GLU A 78 -3.19 -5.60 -2.70
CA GLU A 78 -2.24 -6.59 -2.21
C GLU A 78 -1.04 -6.76 -3.14
N TRP A 79 0.06 -7.32 -2.63
CA TRP A 79 1.20 -7.72 -3.45
C TRP A 79 0.93 -8.93 -4.34
N THR A 80 -0.17 -9.63 -4.09
CA THR A 80 -0.70 -10.73 -4.91
C THR A 80 -2.03 -10.32 -5.56
N LEU A 81 -2.46 -11.10 -6.56
CA LEU A 81 -3.68 -10.83 -7.30
C LEU A 81 -4.88 -11.42 -6.53
N ALA A 82 -5.76 -10.57 -6.00
CA ALA A 82 -6.94 -11.03 -5.28
C ALA A 82 -7.96 -11.72 -6.21
N SER A 83 -8.71 -12.69 -5.69
CA SER A 83 -9.90 -13.22 -6.37
C SER A 83 -10.98 -12.14 -6.47
N GLY A 84 -11.66 -12.06 -7.61
CA GLY A 84 -12.73 -11.08 -7.87
C GLY A 84 -12.94 -10.79 -9.36
N THR A 85 -13.99 -10.05 -9.67
CA THR A 85 -14.28 -9.54 -11.02
C THR A 85 -13.56 -8.23 -11.25
N TYR A 86 -12.61 -8.20 -12.18
CA TYR A 86 -11.87 -7.00 -12.57
C TYR A 86 -12.55 -6.32 -13.77
N THR A 87 -12.59 -4.98 -13.77
CA THR A 87 -13.26 -4.16 -14.81
C THR A 87 -12.25 -3.48 -15.73
N ALA A 88 -12.53 -3.47 -17.04
CA ALA A 88 -11.61 -2.94 -18.05
C ALA A 88 -11.52 -1.40 -18.01
N VAL A 89 -10.31 -0.88 -17.86
CA VAL A 89 -9.98 0.55 -17.85
C VAL A 89 -8.74 0.85 -18.71
N SER A 90 -8.64 2.09 -19.22
CA SER A 90 -7.48 2.56 -19.99
C SER A 90 -6.26 2.88 -19.13
N THR A 91 -6.43 3.11 -17.83
CA THR A 91 -5.38 3.41 -16.85
C THR A 91 -5.77 2.84 -15.50
N ILE A 92 -4.87 2.06 -14.89
CA ILE A 92 -5.07 1.49 -13.56
C ILE A 92 -4.95 2.60 -12.52
N VAL A 93 -5.99 2.80 -11.69
CA VAL A 93 -6.03 3.78 -10.59
C VAL A 93 -6.69 3.25 -9.31
N SER A 94 -7.42 2.13 -9.40
CA SER A 94 -8.21 1.52 -8.32
C SER A 94 -7.88 0.05 -8.10
N ASN A 95 -8.40 -0.51 -7.00
CA ASN A 95 -8.48 -1.95 -6.80
C ASN A 95 -9.57 -2.57 -7.70
N LEU A 96 -9.32 -3.74 -8.27
CA LEU A 96 -10.17 -4.41 -9.28
C LEU A 96 -10.25 -3.70 -10.65
N ASP A 97 -9.42 -2.69 -10.91
CA ASP A 97 -9.14 -2.25 -12.28
C ASP A 97 -8.32 -3.31 -13.02
N PHE A 98 -8.57 -3.53 -14.31
CA PHE A 98 -7.56 -4.12 -15.19
C PHE A 98 -7.51 -3.44 -16.56
N GLY A 99 -6.39 -3.62 -17.26
CA GLY A 99 -6.22 -3.16 -18.63
C GLY A 99 -5.09 -3.94 -19.30
N GLY A 100 -4.82 -3.69 -20.57
CA GLY A 100 -3.79 -4.44 -21.28
C GLY A 100 -3.93 -4.46 -22.79
N THR A 101 -3.20 -5.40 -23.40
CA THR A 101 -3.27 -5.72 -24.82
C THR A 101 -3.39 -7.22 -25.07
N ILE A 102 -4.05 -7.60 -26.16
CA ILE A 102 -4.13 -8.97 -26.68
C ILE A 102 -3.72 -8.93 -28.15
N GLY A 103 -2.70 -9.69 -28.56
CA GLY A 103 -2.15 -9.62 -29.91
C GLY A 103 -1.71 -8.20 -30.31
N GLY A 104 -1.23 -7.40 -29.34
CA GLY A 104 -0.86 -5.99 -29.51
C GLY A 104 -2.03 -4.98 -29.53
N LYS A 105 -3.28 -5.42 -29.69
CA LYS A 105 -4.47 -4.54 -29.66
C LYS A 105 -4.85 -4.20 -28.23
N ALA A 106 -5.21 -2.95 -27.95
CA ALA A 106 -5.63 -2.53 -26.61
C ALA A 106 -7.02 -3.08 -26.26
N ILE A 107 -7.24 -3.34 -24.97
CA ILE A 107 -8.56 -3.74 -24.44
C ILE A 107 -9.39 -2.48 -24.21
N SER A 108 -10.63 -2.45 -24.71
CA SER A 108 -11.51 -1.27 -24.68
C SER A 108 -12.66 -1.37 -23.67
N SER A 109 -13.18 -2.58 -23.42
CA SER A 109 -14.20 -2.84 -22.40
C SER A 109 -14.28 -4.34 -22.06
N GLY A 110 -15.03 -4.68 -21.00
CA GLY A 110 -15.27 -6.05 -20.56
C GLY A 110 -14.83 -6.29 -19.10
N SER A 111 -14.86 -7.55 -18.70
CA SER A 111 -14.42 -7.99 -17.37
C SER A 111 -13.56 -9.26 -17.42
N ILE A 112 -12.75 -9.47 -16.37
CA ILE A 112 -12.05 -10.73 -16.11
C ILE A 112 -12.39 -11.18 -14.68
N ASP A 113 -13.02 -12.34 -14.55
CA ASP A 113 -13.17 -13.04 -13.29
C ASP A 113 -11.89 -13.79 -12.96
N VAL A 114 -11.22 -13.37 -11.88
CA VAL A 114 -10.03 -14.02 -11.32
C VAL A 114 -10.45 -14.85 -10.11
N ASN A 115 -10.02 -16.10 -10.07
CA ASN A 115 -10.10 -16.94 -8.88
C ASN A 115 -8.73 -17.55 -8.58
N ALA A 116 -8.29 -17.50 -7.32
CA ALA A 116 -7.05 -18.10 -6.84
C ALA A 116 -7.35 -19.20 -5.81
N ILE A 117 -6.80 -20.40 -6.02
CA ILE A 117 -6.88 -21.56 -5.12
C ILE A 117 -5.50 -22.23 -5.10
N ASP A 118 -4.88 -22.38 -3.92
CA ASP A 118 -3.57 -23.01 -3.73
C ASP A 118 -2.47 -22.50 -4.70
N SER A 119 -2.39 -21.17 -4.83
CA SER A 119 -1.54 -20.42 -5.77
C SER A 119 -1.74 -20.79 -7.25
N THR A 120 -2.82 -21.50 -7.58
CA THR A 120 -3.31 -21.74 -8.93
C THR A 120 -4.39 -20.73 -9.26
N TYR A 121 -4.15 -19.93 -10.28
CA TYR A 121 -5.02 -18.88 -10.75
C TYR A 121 -5.84 -19.34 -11.95
N TYR A 122 -7.08 -18.90 -11.98
CA TYR A 122 -8.06 -19.13 -13.03
C TYR A 122 -8.56 -17.77 -13.49
N PHE A 123 -8.28 -17.38 -14.74
CA PHE A 123 -8.84 -16.17 -15.34
C PHE A 123 -9.86 -16.58 -16.39
N ASN A 124 -11.06 -16.01 -16.34
CA ASN A 124 -12.07 -16.14 -17.38
C ASN A 124 -12.60 -14.74 -17.69
N GLY A 125 -12.71 -14.35 -18.96
CA GLY A 125 -13.18 -13.00 -19.30
C GLY A 125 -13.74 -12.88 -20.69
N LEU A 126 -14.72 -11.99 -20.86
CA LEU A 126 -15.28 -11.59 -22.14
C LEU A 126 -14.95 -10.12 -22.38
N LEU A 127 -14.16 -9.87 -23.41
CA LEU A 127 -13.49 -8.58 -23.66
C LEU A 127 -13.84 -8.05 -25.04
N THR A 128 -13.89 -6.73 -25.14
CA THR A 128 -13.86 -6.01 -26.42
C THR A 128 -12.49 -5.37 -26.59
N LEU A 129 -11.93 -5.44 -27.79
CA LEU A 129 -10.65 -4.80 -28.14
C LEU A 129 -10.88 -3.43 -28.82
N SER A 130 -9.80 -2.69 -29.06
CA SER A 130 -9.81 -1.35 -29.64
C SER A 130 -10.27 -1.30 -31.11
N ASP A 131 -10.40 -2.44 -31.78
CA ASP A 131 -11.00 -2.59 -33.12
C ASP A 131 -12.46 -3.11 -33.07
N ASN A 132 -13.07 -3.15 -31.89
CA ASN A 132 -14.38 -3.73 -31.58
C ASN A 132 -14.50 -5.25 -31.74
N SER A 133 -13.39 -5.98 -32.01
CA SER A 133 -13.42 -7.44 -31.97
C SER A 133 -13.68 -7.94 -30.55
N LYS A 134 -14.47 -9.02 -30.43
CA LYS A 134 -14.80 -9.65 -29.16
C LYS A 134 -13.94 -10.89 -28.95
N VAL A 135 -13.36 -11.00 -27.76
CA VAL A 135 -12.50 -12.12 -27.40
C VAL A 135 -12.89 -12.69 -26.05
N VAL A 136 -12.91 -14.02 -25.93
CA VAL A 136 -12.97 -14.72 -24.65
C VAL A 136 -11.56 -15.19 -24.30
N ILE A 137 -11.12 -14.89 -23.08
CA ILE A 137 -9.85 -15.37 -22.53
C ILE A 137 -10.09 -16.38 -21.43
N ASN A 138 -9.29 -17.44 -21.44
CA ASN A 138 -9.23 -18.45 -20.40
C ASN A 138 -7.76 -18.64 -20.02
N TYR A 139 -7.47 -18.79 -18.73
CA TYR A 139 -6.15 -19.18 -18.22
C TYR A 139 -6.30 -20.06 -16.99
N LYS A 140 -5.42 -21.07 -16.88
CA LYS A 140 -5.23 -21.86 -15.66
C LYS A 140 -3.74 -22.12 -15.46
N GLY A 141 -3.19 -21.72 -14.32
CA GLY A 141 -1.81 -22.02 -13.98
C GLY A 141 -1.33 -21.34 -12.70
N LYS A 142 -0.04 -21.47 -12.37
CA LYS A 142 0.55 -20.82 -11.21
C LYS A 142 1.12 -19.45 -11.57
N LEU A 143 0.93 -18.48 -10.68
CA LEU A 143 1.55 -17.16 -10.70
C LEU A 143 2.25 -16.93 -9.36
N SER A 144 3.48 -16.42 -9.42
CA SER A 144 4.27 -16.04 -8.24
C SER A 144 4.62 -14.57 -8.36
N PHE A 145 4.04 -13.73 -7.50
CA PHE A 145 4.36 -12.31 -7.43
C PHE A 145 5.54 -12.10 -6.48
N LYS A 146 6.30 -11.01 -6.68
CA LYS A 146 7.31 -10.58 -5.71
C LYS A 146 6.68 -9.58 -4.76
N GLU A 147 6.60 -9.95 -3.50
CA GLU A 147 6.19 -9.05 -2.41
C GLU A 147 7.22 -7.93 -2.19
N GLY A 148 6.73 -6.81 -1.68
CA GLY A 148 7.51 -5.61 -1.42
C GLY A 148 7.12 -4.99 -0.07
N ILE A 149 7.72 -3.85 0.24
CA ILE A 149 7.35 -3.07 1.43
C ILE A 149 6.17 -2.20 1.04
N ASP A 150 5.09 -2.23 1.81
CA ASP A 150 3.90 -1.38 1.60
C ASP A 150 4.18 0.12 1.67
N ASP A 151 3.17 0.92 1.35
CA ASP A 151 3.26 2.37 1.55
C ASP A 151 3.10 2.71 3.04
N PRO A 152 3.78 3.74 3.55
CA PRO A 152 3.56 4.19 4.92
C PRO A 152 2.12 4.65 5.16
N GLU A 153 1.53 4.24 6.28
CA GLU A 153 0.18 4.63 6.70
C GLU A 153 0.19 5.27 8.10
N ALA A 154 -0.76 6.17 8.36
CA ALA A 154 -0.84 6.90 9.63
C ALA A 154 -1.13 5.94 10.79
N SER A 155 -0.22 5.84 11.76
CA SER A 155 -0.28 4.85 12.85
C SER A 155 -1.14 5.31 14.04
N GLY A 156 -2.24 6.02 13.80
CA GLY A 156 -3.14 6.57 14.83
C GLY A 156 -2.58 7.76 15.63
N TYR A 157 -1.26 7.82 15.84
CA TYR A 157 -0.60 8.91 16.58
C TYR A 157 -0.86 10.30 15.99
N THR A 158 -1.08 11.26 16.88
CA THR A 158 -1.28 12.68 16.54
C THR A 158 -0.28 13.55 17.28
N PHE A 159 0.00 14.76 16.78
CA PHE A 159 0.78 15.74 17.52
C PHE A 159 0.42 17.19 17.21
N ALA A 160 0.56 18.03 18.23
CA ALA A 160 0.55 19.48 18.10
C ALA A 160 1.95 20.04 18.44
N VAL A 161 2.28 21.22 17.90
CA VAL A 161 3.52 21.95 18.21
C VAL A 161 3.18 23.38 18.67
N VAL A 162 3.80 23.81 19.77
CA VAL A 162 3.64 25.16 20.34
C VAL A 162 5.00 25.83 20.42
N THR A 163 5.08 27.11 20.05
CA THR A 163 6.31 27.92 20.12
C THR A 163 6.46 28.62 21.47
N GLY A 164 7.70 28.85 21.90
CA GLY A 164 8.01 29.59 23.12
C GLY A 164 9.43 30.16 23.14
N SER A 165 9.67 31.11 24.05
CA SER A 165 11.00 31.68 24.29
C SER A 165 11.92 30.68 24.99
N VAL A 166 13.18 30.61 24.55
CA VAL A 166 14.22 29.86 25.26
C VAL A 166 14.72 30.69 26.43
N THR A 167 14.80 30.10 27.62
CA THR A 167 15.33 30.76 28.83
C THR A 167 16.40 29.93 29.52
N LEU A 168 17.53 30.55 29.86
CA LEU A 168 18.55 29.97 30.74
C LEU A 168 18.40 30.55 32.15
N PHE A 169 18.64 29.72 33.18
CA PHE A 169 18.64 30.15 34.59
C PHE A 169 20.05 30.03 35.16
N ASP A 170 20.61 31.14 35.64
CA ASP A 170 21.84 31.11 36.42
C ASP A 170 21.52 30.83 37.90
N GLY A 171 21.95 29.66 38.37
CA GLY A 171 21.84 29.27 39.78
C GLY A 171 22.71 30.09 40.74
N THR A 172 23.62 30.93 40.23
CA THR A 172 24.53 31.78 41.01
C THR A 172 23.90 33.14 41.33
N THR A 173 23.30 33.81 40.34
CA THR A 173 22.58 35.07 40.54
C THR A 173 21.07 34.90 40.74
N HIS A 174 20.55 33.68 40.61
CA HIS A 174 19.13 33.35 40.59
C HIS A 174 18.32 34.11 39.53
N THR A 175 18.95 34.40 38.38
CA THR A 175 18.37 35.21 37.30
C THR A 175 18.09 34.34 36.08
N SER A 176 16.92 34.51 35.47
CA SER A 176 16.62 33.95 34.15
C SER A 176 16.91 34.96 33.04
N THR A 177 17.60 34.52 31.98
CA THR A 177 17.82 35.29 30.74
C THR A 177 17.10 34.63 29.58
N ILE A 178 16.53 35.44 28.68
CA ILE A 178 16.00 34.97 27.39
C ILE A 178 17.18 34.82 26.43
N VAL A 179 17.15 33.77 25.60
CA VAL A 179 18.15 33.57 24.54
C VAL A 179 17.58 34.04 23.21
N ASP A 180 18.09 35.16 22.70
CA ASP A 180 17.68 35.72 21.41
C ASP A 180 18.13 34.87 20.22
N GLY A 181 17.43 35.00 19.10
CA GLY A 181 17.78 34.34 17.83
C GLY A 181 17.41 32.85 17.72
N VAL A 182 16.75 32.29 18.73
CA VAL A 182 16.24 30.91 18.75
C VAL A 182 14.78 30.87 19.22
N THR A 183 14.12 29.73 19.01
CA THR A 183 12.75 29.46 19.47
C THR A 183 12.65 28.02 19.95
N GLN A 184 11.96 27.80 21.06
CA GLN A 184 11.57 26.48 21.53
C GLN A 184 10.32 26.02 20.78
N TYR A 185 10.34 24.79 20.28
CA TYR A 185 9.20 24.13 19.66
C TYR A 185 8.84 22.90 20.52
N ALA A 186 7.74 23.02 21.26
CA ALA A 186 7.24 22.01 22.16
C ALA A 186 6.24 21.11 21.42
N PHE A 187 6.70 19.93 20.99
CA PHE A 187 5.86 18.90 20.37
C PHE A 187 5.18 18.08 21.46
N THR A 188 3.84 18.08 21.50
CA THR A 188 3.05 17.14 22.32
C THR A 188 2.51 16.05 21.42
N ILE A 189 2.94 14.80 21.64
CA ILE A 189 2.55 13.64 20.84
C ILE A 189 1.58 12.77 21.64
N LYS A 190 0.46 12.39 21.02
CA LYS A 190 -0.64 11.61 21.62
C LYS A 190 -0.82 10.27 20.90
N ASP A 191 -1.29 9.27 21.63
CA ASP A 191 -1.74 7.99 21.09
C ASP A 191 -3.11 8.08 20.39
N GLU A 192 -3.56 6.96 19.82
CA GLU A 192 -4.86 6.81 19.15
C GLU A 192 -6.08 7.09 20.06
N SER A 193 -5.90 7.04 21.39
CA SER A 193 -6.92 7.42 22.38
C SER A 193 -6.85 8.90 22.77
N GLY A 194 -5.95 9.68 22.16
CA GLY A 194 -5.74 11.10 22.46
C GLY A 194 -4.97 11.37 23.75
N LYS A 195 -4.42 10.33 24.42
CA LYS A 195 -3.61 10.49 25.62
C LYS A 195 -2.20 10.94 25.23
N PRO A 196 -1.65 12.01 25.84
CA PRO A 196 -0.25 12.38 25.63
C PRO A 196 0.70 11.26 26.05
N ILE A 197 1.60 10.86 25.15
CA ILE A 197 2.62 9.84 25.39
C ILE A 197 4.05 10.42 25.37
N ALA A 198 4.28 11.56 24.73
CA ALA A 198 5.58 12.23 24.73
C ALA A 198 5.46 13.75 24.64
N LEU A 199 6.44 14.44 25.24
CA LEU A 199 6.65 15.88 25.13
C LEU A 199 8.10 16.12 24.71
N ILE A 200 8.32 16.71 23.54
CA ILE A 200 9.67 16.95 22.99
C ILE A 200 9.87 18.45 22.81
N ASN A 201 10.77 19.03 23.61
CA ASN A 201 11.10 20.46 23.55
C ASN A 201 12.37 20.65 22.73
N THR A 202 12.23 20.83 21.42
CA THR A 202 13.37 21.17 20.55
C THR A 202 13.63 22.67 20.56
N ILE A 203 14.84 23.06 20.19
CA ILE A 203 15.26 24.44 19.99
C ILE A 203 15.84 24.55 18.58
N ASN A 204 15.35 25.52 17.82
CA ASN A 204 15.77 25.78 16.45
C ASN A 204 15.74 27.29 16.17
N ASN A 205 16.06 27.69 14.94
CA ASN A 205 15.85 29.06 14.48
C ASN A 205 14.38 29.49 14.65
N PRO A 206 14.06 30.80 14.76
CA PRO A 206 12.68 31.29 14.76
C PRO A 206 11.94 31.03 13.44
N ASP A 207 10.63 31.18 13.48
CA ASP A 207 9.71 31.19 12.33
C ASP A 207 9.75 29.96 11.41
N LEU A 208 10.15 28.79 11.94
CA LEU A 208 10.21 27.53 11.20
C LEU A 208 8.85 26.82 11.16
N THR A 209 8.51 26.29 9.97
CA THR A 209 7.35 25.40 9.80
C THR A 209 7.65 23.99 10.34
N THR A 210 6.61 23.18 10.59
CA THR A 210 6.78 21.80 11.09
C THR A 210 7.68 20.92 10.20
N ASN A 211 7.63 21.08 8.88
CA ASN A 211 8.56 20.40 7.95
C ASN A 211 9.99 20.97 8.01
N SER A 212 10.15 22.24 8.39
CA SER A 212 11.47 22.87 8.59
C SER A 212 12.14 22.43 9.91
N LEU A 213 11.40 21.75 10.80
CA LEU A 213 11.90 21.19 12.07
C LEU A 213 12.40 19.73 11.95
N ILE A 214 12.42 19.16 10.75
CA ILE A 214 13.08 17.88 10.45
C ILE A 214 14.59 18.01 10.74
N GLY A 215 15.15 17.04 11.48
CA GLY A 215 16.55 17.09 11.91
C GLY A 215 16.84 16.21 13.12
N THR A 216 18.09 16.24 13.58
CA THR A 216 18.55 15.54 14.78
C THR A 216 19.00 16.56 15.82
N TYR A 217 18.34 16.53 16.97
CA TYR A 217 18.52 17.43 18.08
C TYR A 217 19.33 16.76 19.19
N THR A 218 20.40 17.42 19.65
CA THR A 218 21.19 16.95 20.81
C THR A 218 20.53 17.40 22.11
N VAL A 219 20.25 16.47 23.03
CA VAL A 219 19.63 16.80 24.32
C VAL A 219 20.66 17.43 25.25
N SER A 220 20.34 18.57 25.86
CA SER A 220 21.20 19.30 26.81
C SER A 220 20.39 19.92 27.96
N SER A 221 20.97 19.93 29.15
CA SER A 221 20.44 20.65 30.32
C SER A 221 20.57 22.18 30.21
N SER A 222 21.42 22.66 29.30
CA SER A 222 21.61 24.09 28.96
C SER A 222 21.39 24.34 27.46
N ALA A 223 20.37 23.67 26.89
CA ALA A 223 19.99 23.82 25.49
C ALA A 223 19.64 25.30 25.17
N ALA A 224 20.43 25.92 24.28
CA ALA A 224 20.35 27.35 23.97
C ALA A 224 20.68 27.68 22.50
N SER A 225 20.87 26.67 21.65
CA SER A 225 21.23 26.83 20.24
C SER A 225 20.31 26.02 19.35
N ALA A 226 20.23 26.37 18.07
CA ALA A 226 19.51 25.56 17.10
C ALA A 226 20.04 24.11 17.03
N GLN A 227 19.16 23.16 16.69
CA GLN A 227 19.40 21.71 16.68
C GLN A 227 19.82 21.14 18.07
N THR A 228 19.29 21.72 19.16
CA THR A 228 19.35 21.13 20.50
C THR A 228 17.95 20.85 21.05
N ALA A 229 17.84 20.02 22.09
CA ALA A 229 16.59 19.78 22.80
C ALA A 229 16.80 20.01 24.30
N GLY A 230 15.86 20.70 24.94
CA GLY A 230 15.90 20.93 26.39
C GLY A 230 15.70 19.62 27.14
N ALA A 231 16.62 19.28 28.04
CA ALA A 231 16.54 18.06 28.83
C ALA A 231 15.26 17.99 29.69
N GLY A 232 14.76 16.78 29.89
CA GLY A 232 13.86 16.46 30.99
C GLY A 232 14.60 16.43 32.33
N TYR A 233 13.87 16.68 33.41
CA TYR A 233 14.38 16.69 34.78
C TYR A 233 13.40 15.99 35.72
N CYS A 234 13.93 15.43 36.82
CA CYS A 234 13.13 14.91 37.93
C CYS A 234 13.87 15.12 39.25
N TYR A 235 13.14 15.61 40.26
CA TYR A 235 13.56 15.80 41.63
C TYR A 235 12.59 15.07 42.57
N PRO A 236 12.76 13.74 42.77
CA PRO A 236 11.79 12.90 43.47
C PRO A 236 11.47 13.40 44.90
N THR A 237 12.48 13.91 45.61
CA THR A 237 12.37 14.50 46.96
C THR A 237 11.36 15.64 47.06
N TYR A 238 11.10 16.35 45.96
CA TYR A 238 10.12 17.44 45.88
C TYR A 238 8.88 17.07 45.07
N ASN A 239 8.79 15.85 44.54
CA ASN A 239 7.76 15.40 43.59
C ASN A 239 7.61 16.34 42.37
N ILE A 240 8.73 16.88 41.87
CA ILE A 240 8.78 17.79 40.72
C ILE A 240 9.50 17.10 39.57
N ALA A 241 8.86 17.04 38.39
CA ALA A 241 9.47 16.57 37.15
C ALA A 241 8.88 17.32 35.94
N GLY A 242 9.59 17.33 34.81
CA GLY A 242 9.18 18.07 33.62
C GLY A 242 10.24 18.09 32.52
N GLY A 243 10.07 18.99 31.55
CA GLY A 243 10.91 19.07 30.36
C GLY A 243 10.61 17.96 29.35
N THR A 244 11.60 17.55 28.57
CA THR A 244 11.43 16.55 27.49
C THR A 244 11.31 15.13 28.02
N CYS A 245 10.26 14.40 27.62
CA CYS A 245 9.97 13.05 28.10
C CYS A 245 9.20 12.18 27.09
N TYR A 246 9.19 10.87 27.33
CA TYR A 246 8.30 9.92 26.67
C TYR A 246 7.74 8.91 27.69
N THR A 247 6.69 8.20 27.33
CA THR A 247 6.13 7.08 28.08
C THR A 247 6.66 5.78 27.48
N ASP A 248 7.21 4.89 28.31
CA ASP A 248 7.69 3.58 27.86
C ASP A 248 6.57 2.53 27.77
N ASP A 249 6.91 1.33 27.27
CA ASP A 249 5.99 0.20 27.09
C ASP A 249 5.39 -0.33 28.41
N SER A 250 5.97 0.05 29.56
CA SER A 250 5.43 -0.24 30.90
C SER A 250 4.50 0.86 31.43
N GLY A 251 4.25 1.91 30.63
CA GLY A 251 3.43 3.05 31.01
C GLY A 251 4.14 4.08 31.89
N ILE A 252 5.47 3.98 32.05
CA ILE A 252 6.25 4.86 32.94
C ILE A 252 6.79 6.06 32.15
N VAL A 253 6.70 7.25 32.73
CA VAL A 253 7.26 8.47 32.12
C VAL A 253 8.77 8.53 32.37
N GLN A 254 9.52 8.58 31.28
CA GLN A 254 10.97 8.67 31.18
C GLN A 254 11.36 10.09 30.75
N TYR A 255 11.92 10.87 31.68
CA TYR A 255 12.41 12.23 31.40
C TYR A 255 13.83 12.13 30.81
N ILE A 256 14.04 12.67 29.59
CA ILE A 256 15.26 12.45 28.82
C ILE A 256 16.34 13.46 29.23
N THR A 257 17.37 13.01 29.94
CA THR A 257 18.43 13.87 30.48
C THR A 257 19.59 14.12 29.51
N ALA A 258 19.85 13.17 28.60
CA ALA A 258 20.86 13.28 27.55
C ALA A 258 20.56 12.34 26.37
N GLY A 259 21.29 12.47 25.27
CA GLY A 259 21.17 11.64 24.06
C GLY A 259 20.81 12.46 22.83
N THR A 260 20.23 11.81 21.81
CA THR A 260 19.78 12.47 20.57
C THR A 260 18.34 12.13 20.25
N ILE A 261 17.59 13.10 19.72
CA ILE A 261 16.21 12.94 19.26
C ILE A 261 16.16 13.35 17.79
N THR A 262 15.65 12.49 16.92
CA THR A 262 15.48 12.76 15.50
C THR A 262 14.01 12.92 15.16
N ILE A 263 13.68 13.99 14.44
CA ILE A 263 12.39 14.21 13.78
C ILE A 263 12.63 13.96 12.29
N SER A 264 11.85 13.05 11.72
CA SER A 264 11.95 12.64 10.32
C SER A 264 10.55 12.51 9.71
N THR A 265 10.46 12.51 8.38
CA THR A 265 9.18 12.36 7.68
C THR A 265 9.26 11.36 6.55
N THR A 266 8.14 10.72 6.27
CA THR A 266 7.85 10.08 4.99
C THR A 266 6.54 10.65 4.42
N THR A 267 6.12 10.16 3.26
CA THR A 267 4.82 10.50 2.66
C THR A 267 3.96 9.24 2.60
N ASP A 268 2.68 9.36 2.88
CA ASP A 268 1.71 8.28 2.65
C ASP A 268 1.41 8.11 1.14
N SER A 269 0.58 7.12 0.81
CA SER A 269 0.23 6.82 -0.58
C SER A 269 -0.70 7.86 -1.24
N ASP A 270 -1.30 8.76 -0.47
CA ASP A 270 -2.18 9.85 -0.95
C ASP A 270 -1.43 11.18 -1.13
N GLY A 271 -0.30 11.36 -0.44
CA GLY A 271 0.55 12.54 -0.49
C GLY A 271 0.69 13.28 0.85
N LYS A 272 0.11 12.77 1.94
CA LYS A 272 0.17 13.39 3.28
C LYS A 272 1.53 13.12 3.92
N THR A 273 2.11 14.12 4.58
CA THR A 273 3.33 13.95 5.38
C THR A 273 3.04 13.17 6.66
N LEU A 274 3.83 12.12 6.89
CA LEU A 274 3.81 11.27 8.09
C LEU A 274 5.10 11.46 8.87
N TYR A 275 5.00 11.90 10.12
CA TYR A 275 6.14 12.26 10.96
C TYR A 275 6.58 11.07 11.83
N THR A 276 7.88 10.94 12.07
CA THR A 276 8.45 9.93 12.96
C THR A 276 9.42 10.60 13.93
N PHE A 277 9.13 10.44 15.22
CA PHE A 277 9.93 10.93 16.33
C PHE A 277 10.69 9.75 16.94
N SER A 278 12.01 9.83 17.06
CA SER A 278 12.82 8.74 17.61
C SER A 278 13.99 9.23 18.44
N GLY A 279 14.12 8.73 19.67
CA GLY A 279 15.26 8.98 20.55
C GLY A 279 16.26 7.84 20.53
N SER A 280 17.56 8.15 20.56
CA SER A 280 18.64 7.16 20.54
C SER A 280 19.79 7.52 21.47
N ASN A 281 20.44 6.49 22.04
CA ASN A 281 21.50 6.61 23.06
C ASN A 281 21.07 7.50 24.24
N LEU A 282 19.81 7.37 24.67
CA LEU A 282 19.24 8.24 25.68
C LEU A 282 19.75 7.89 27.08
N SER A 283 19.99 8.92 27.88
CA SER A 283 19.91 8.84 29.33
C SER A 283 18.52 9.30 29.75
N THR A 284 17.86 8.56 30.64
CA THR A 284 16.56 8.94 31.21
C THR A 284 16.58 8.89 32.73
N ILE A 285 15.63 9.59 33.34
CA ILE A 285 15.28 9.46 34.76
C ILE A 285 13.76 9.29 34.88
N SER A 286 13.31 8.36 35.71
CA SER A 286 11.88 8.18 36.03
C SER A 286 11.43 9.15 37.14
N ALA A 287 10.11 9.25 37.36
CA ALA A 287 9.54 9.98 38.51
C ALA A 287 10.05 9.48 39.88
N THR A 288 10.48 8.21 39.99
CA THR A 288 11.08 7.62 41.20
C THR A 288 12.58 7.91 41.35
N GLY A 289 13.19 8.64 40.41
CA GLY A 289 14.64 8.91 40.39
C GLY A 289 15.48 7.78 39.80
N THR A 290 14.86 6.77 39.20
CA THR A 290 15.58 5.64 38.59
C THR A 290 16.19 6.09 37.27
N THR A 291 17.52 6.12 37.20
CA THR A 291 18.26 6.52 35.99
C THR A 291 18.61 5.32 35.12
N VAL A 292 18.42 5.44 33.80
CA VAL A 292 18.76 4.42 32.80
C VAL A 292 19.55 5.06 31.66
N THR A 293 20.49 4.33 31.05
CA THR A 293 21.31 4.80 29.92
C THR A 293 21.26 3.81 28.76
N GLY A 294 21.46 4.32 27.54
CA GLY A 294 21.30 3.53 26.31
C GLY A 294 19.82 3.34 25.88
N ASN A 295 18.90 4.07 26.51
CA ASN A 295 17.48 4.00 26.20
C ASN A 295 17.16 4.53 24.79
N SER A 296 15.99 4.16 24.27
CA SER A 296 15.47 4.63 23.00
C SER A 296 13.94 4.67 23.01
N PHE A 297 13.35 5.42 22.09
CA PHE A 297 11.92 5.37 21.79
C PHE A 297 11.71 5.59 20.29
N LYS A 298 10.56 5.14 19.75
CA LYS A 298 10.20 5.41 18.35
C LYS A 298 8.68 5.49 18.18
N ILE A 299 8.19 6.68 17.85
CA ILE A 299 6.79 6.92 17.49
C ILE A 299 6.76 7.14 15.98
N THR A 300 6.23 6.18 15.22
CA THR A 300 6.19 6.21 13.75
C THR A 300 4.89 6.78 13.21
N TYR A 301 5.00 7.43 12.05
CA TYR A 301 3.89 7.85 11.19
C TYR A 301 2.76 8.59 11.93
N ALA A 302 3.13 9.47 12.85
CA ALA A 302 2.23 10.41 13.47
C ALA A 302 1.77 11.49 12.47
N THR A 303 0.57 12.01 12.66
CA THR A 303 0.02 13.10 11.86
C THR A 303 -0.11 14.38 12.69
N ILE A 304 0.01 15.54 12.05
CA ILE A 304 -0.24 16.82 12.70
C ILE A 304 -1.74 17.00 12.96
N GLU A 305 -2.07 17.61 14.10
CA GLU A 305 -3.43 18.07 14.49
C GLU A 305 -3.89 19.31 13.70
#